data_AF-A0A0W1DUJ8-F1
#
_entry.id   AF-A0A0W1DUJ8-F1
#
_cell.length_a   1.000
_cell.length_b   1.000
_cell.length_c   1.000
_cell.angle_alpha   90.00
_cell.angle_beta   90.00
_cell.angle_gamma   90.00
#
_symmetry.space_group_name_H-M   'P 1'
#
loop_
_entity.id
_entity.type
_entity.pdbx_description
1 polymer ?
#
loop_
_entity_poly.entity_id
_entity_poly.type
_entity_poly.pdbx_seq_one_letter_code
_entity_poly.pdbx_strand_id
1 'polypeptide(L)' 'MRAFHILLDEDDGDTPIRIDFQAETPDHALIVAQGHAGGRSLQLWEGAAMVGSLDKAAPQLWRLT' A
#
# COMPACT_ATOMS: atom_id res chain seq x y z
N MET A 1 -10.46 1.26 -15.17
CA MET A 1 -9.56 0.52 -14.27
C MET A 1 -8.15 1.09 -14.40
N ARG A 2 -7.50 1.38 -13.27
CA ARG A 2 -6.15 1.94 -13.17
C ARG A 2 -5.24 0.90 -12.50
N ALA A 3 -3.96 0.92 -12.87
CA ALA A 3 -2.96 0.00 -12.33
C ALA A 3 -2.34 0.57 -11.05
N PHE A 4 -2.43 -0.20 -9.97
CA PHE A 4 -1.83 0.13 -8.68
C PHE A 4 -0.88 -0.98 -8.26
N HIS A 5 0.08 -0.63 -7.41
CA HIS A 5 0.88 -1.63 -6.73
C HIS A 5 1.13 -1.25 -5.28
N ILE A 6 1.25 -2.26 -4.44
CA ILE A 6 1.60 -2.12 -3.03
C ILE A 6 3.03 -2.65 -2.84
N LEU A 7 3.81 -1.98 -2.00
CA LEU A 7 5.03 -2.52 -1.43
C LEU A 7 4.78 -2.78 0.05
N LEU A 8 4.87 -4.04 0.48
CA LEU A 8 4.76 -4.45 1.88
C LEU A 8 6.17 -4.63 2.45
N ASP A 9 6.46 -3.90 3.51
CA ASP A 9 7.72 -4.06 4.25
C ASP A 9 7.58 -5.24 5.22
N GLU A 10 8.49 -6.21 5.13
CA GLU A 10 8.58 -7.27 6.13
C GLU A 10 9.61 -6.88 7.19
N ASP A 11 9.20 -6.97 8.45
CA ASP A 11 9.95 -6.57 9.64
C ASP A 11 11.34 -7.23 9.78
N ASP A 12 11.55 -8.35 9.10
CA ASP A 12 12.76 -9.18 9.18
C ASP A 12 13.90 -8.74 8.22
N GLY A 13 13.75 -7.60 7.54
CA GLY A 13 14.77 -7.09 6.61
C GLY A 13 14.81 -7.82 5.27
N ASP A 14 13.75 -8.56 4.95
CA ASP A 14 13.58 -9.21 3.66
C ASP A 14 13.12 -8.20 2.58
N THR A 15 13.21 -8.59 1.32
CA THR A 15 12.89 -7.70 0.20
C THR A 15 11.38 -7.36 0.24
N PRO A 16 10.99 -6.08 0.13
CA PRO A 16 9.59 -5.71 0.22
C PRO A 16 8.74 -6.44 -0.83
N ILE A 17 7.62 -7.01 -0.38
CA ILE A 17 6.72 -7.79 -1.25
C ILE A 17 5.92 -6.81 -2.09
N ARG A 18 6.09 -6.90 -3.41
CA ARG A 18 5.31 -6.14 -4.38
C ARG A 18 4.05 -6.90 -4.78
N ILE A 19 2.90 -6.24 -4.66
CA ILE A 19 1.61 -6.77 -5.12
C ILE A 19 1.02 -5.80 -6.15
N ASP A 20 0.94 -6.22 -7.40
CA ASP A 20 0.31 -5.47 -8.48
C ASP A 20 -1.17 -5.85 -8.62
N PHE A 21 -2.04 -4.85 -8.72
CA PHE A 21 -3.49 -5.05 -8.86
C PHE A 21 -4.15 -3.90 -9.63
N GLN A 22 -5.41 -4.09 -10.01
CA GLN A 22 -6.20 -3.03 -10.65
C GLN A 22 -7.35 -2.59 -9.76
N ALA A 23 -7.57 -1.29 -9.71
CA ALA A 23 -8.71 -0.70 -9.01
C ALA A 23 -9.40 0.35 -9.88
N GLU A 24 -10.67 0.61 -9.58
CA GLU A 24 -11.46 1.62 -10.29
C GLU A 24 -11.13 3.04 -9.83
N THR A 25 -10.87 3.22 -8.53
CA THR A 25 -10.56 4.51 -7.91
C THR A 25 -9.41 4.38 -6.91
N PRO A 26 -8.72 5.48 -6.56
CA PRO A 26 -7.71 5.50 -5.51
C PRO A 26 -8.28 5.05 -4.15
N ASP A 27 -9.52 5.43 -3.83
CA ASP A 27 -10.21 4.97 -2.61
C ASP A 27 -10.39 3.45 -2.58
N HIS A 28 -10.74 2.84 -3.72
CA HIS A 28 -10.83 1.39 -3.81
C HIS A 28 -9.44 0.75 -3.66
N ALA A 29 -8.39 1.36 -4.22
CA ALA A 29 -7.03 0.89 -4.05
C ALA A 29 -6.55 0.96 -2.59
N LEU A 30 -6.95 2.01 -1.87
CA LEU A 30 -6.73 2.17 -0.43
C LEU A 30 -7.37 1.04 0.37
N ILE A 31 -8.63 0.69 0.09
CA ILE A 31 -9.33 -0.42 0.78
C ILE A 31 -8.60 -1.75 0.56
N VAL A 32 -8.20 -2.04 -0.68
CA VAL A 32 -7.42 -3.24 -1.00
C VAL A 32 -6.11 -3.26 -0.23
N ALA A 33 -5.38 -2.14 -0.24
CA ALA A 33 -4.11 -2.01 0.45
C ALA A 33 -4.24 -2.17 1.97
N GLN A 34 -5.28 -1.62 2.59
CA GLN A 34 -5.60 -1.82 4.01
C GLN A 34 -5.82 -3.30 4.34
N GLY A 35 -6.51 -4.03 3.46
CA GLY A 35 -6.72 -5.48 3.61
C GLY A 35 -5.41 -6.26 3.60
N HIS A 36 -4.42 -5.81 2.82
CA HIS A 36 -3.09 -6.43 2.75
C HIS A 36 -2.14 -6.02 3.87
N ALA A 37 -2.38 -4.86 4.52
CA ALA A 37 -1.49 -4.32 5.55
C ALA A 37 -1.21 -5.33 6.66
N GLY A 38 -2.25 -5.97 7.23
CA GLY A 38 -2.09 -7.02 8.24
C GLY A 38 -1.21 -6.64 9.44
N GLY A 39 -1.09 -5.35 9.77
CA GLY A 39 -0.18 -4.84 10.82
C GLY A 39 1.26 -4.54 10.37
N ARG A 40 1.54 -4.52 9.07
CA ARG A 40 2.83 -4.21 8.45
C ARG A 40 2.84 -2.82 7.83
N SER A 41 4.02 -2.27 7.63
CA SER A 41 4.17 -1.03 6.88
C SER A 41 3.95 -1.32 5.39
N LEU A 42 3.21 -0.44 4.71
CA LEU A 42 2.93 -0.58 3.29
C LEU A 42 2.99 0.76 2.57
N GLN A 43 3.34 0.73 1.30
CA GLN A 43 3.26 1.89 0.41
C GLN A 43 2.34 1.56 -0.77
N LEU A 44 1.40 2.45 -1.07
CA LEU A 44 0.50 2.36 -2.22
C LEU A 44 0.98 3.30 -3.32
N TRP A 45 1.06 2.76 -4.52
CA TRP A 45 1.57 3.46 -5.70
C TRP A 45 0.61 3.31 -6.88
N GLU A 46 0.48 4.37 -7.67
CA GLU A 46 -0.21 4.40 -8.97
C GLU A 46 0.86 4.64 -10.05
N GLY A 47 1.22 3.58 -10.78
CA GLY A 47 2.30 3.65 -11.77
C GLY A 47 3.66 4.01 -11.14
N ALA A 48 4.08 5.27 -11.25
CA ALA A 48 5.31 5.80 -10.65
C ALA A 48 5.05 6.84 -9.53
N ALA A 49 3.78 7.16 -9.27
CA ALA A 49 3.40 8.12 -8.23
C ALA A 49 3.04 7.37 -6.94
N MET A 50 3.57 7.81 -5.81
CA MET A 50 3.10 7.35 -4.51
C MET A 50 1.73 7.99 -4.25
N VAL A 51 0.75 7.17 -3.87
CA VAL A 51 -0.60 7.62 -3.53
C VAL A 51 -0.74 7.78 -2.02
N GLY A 52 -0.11 6.87 -1.28
CA GLY A 52 -0.06 6.96 0.17
C GLY A 52 0.80 5.89 0.80
N SER A 53 1.04 6.05 2.09
CA SER A 53 1.76 5.07 2.90
C SER A 53 1.03 4.81 4.21
N LEU A 54 1.15 3.58 4.69
CA LEU A 54 0.70 3.12 5.99
C LEU A 54 1.92 2.64 6.77
N ASP A 55 2.04 3.09 8.01
CA ASP A 55 3.10 2.65 8.91
C ASP A 55 2.52 1.70 9.96
N LYS A 56 3.20 0.57 10.22
CA LYS A 56 2.81 -0.36 11.29
C LYS A 56 2.78 0.30 12.68
N ALA A 57 3.59 1.33 12.91
CA ALA A 57 3.64 2.05 14.18
C ALA A 57 2.42 2.96 14.37
N ALA A 58 1.72 3.27 13.27
CA ALA A 58 0.51 4.06 13.25
C ALA A 58 -0.47 3.52 12.19
N PRO A 59 -1.02 2.30 12.39
CA PRO A 59 -1.80 1.58 11.37
C PRO A 59 -3.16 2.23 11.07
N GLN A 60 -3.50 3.29 11.80
CA GLN A 60 -4.70 4.11 11.61
C GLN A 60 -4.43 5.42 10.84
N LEU A 61 -3.17 5.72 10.52
CA LEU A 61 -2.77 6.96 9.86
C LEU A 61 -2.26 6.66 8.46
N TRP A 62 -3.19 6.64 7.50
CA TRP A 62 -2.84 6.77 6.10
C TRP A 62 -2.29 8.16 5.85
N ARG A 63 -1.03 8.23 5.42
CA ARG A 63 -0.47 9.47 4.87
C ARG A 63 -0.70 9.49 3.38
N LEU A 64 -1.66 10.29 2.96
CA LEU A 64 -1.88 10.66 1.57
C LEU A 64 -0.85 11.73 1.19
N THR A 65 -0.20 11.55 0.03
CA THR A 65 0.82 12.47 -0.49
C THR A 65 0.24 13.44 -1.51
#